data_AF-A0A2E9NK61-F1
#
_entry.id   AF-A0A2E9NK61-F1
#
_cell.length_a   1.000
_cell.length_b   1.000
_cell.length_c   1.000
_cell.angle_alpha   90.00
_cell.angle_beta   90.00
_cell.angle_gamma   90.00
#
_symmetry.space_group_name_H-M   'P 1'
#
loop_
_entity.id
_entity.type
_entity.pdbx_description
1 polymer ?
#
loop_
_entity_poly.entity_id
_entity_poly.type
_entity_poly.pdbx_seq_one_letter_code
_entity_poly.pdbx_strand_id
1 'polypeptide(L)'
;MGGRFGRSHAGYVAALAGVLLVLGCARTSGPSASVATHDVLRSAVRELVSPYVESRSFSGIVLVARGDELLMHEGFGPANHATDTPATVETAFQIASLSKSFTAAAILRLRERHALSLDDPLSRFLPEFPRGD
;
A
#
# COMPACT_ATOMS: atom_id res chain seq x y z
N MET A 1 26.94 -54.94 -44.82
CA MET A 1 26.44 -54.90 -46.21
C MET A 1 25.78 -53.53 -46.39
N GLY A 2 26.24 -52.58 -47.19
CA GLY A 2 27.01 -52.65 -48.43
C GLY A 2 26.20 -51.85 -49.45
N GLY A 3 26.71 -50.69 -49.90
CA GLY A 3 26.06 -49.93 -50.97
C GLY A 3 26.38 -48.43 -50.97
N ARG A 4 27.49 -48.06 -51.59
CA ARG A 4 27.81 -46.68 -52.05
C ARG A 4 27.06 -46.40 -53.36
N PHE A 5 26.68 -45.15 -53.61
CA PHE A 5 26.82 -44.51 -54.94
C PHE A 5 26.87 -42.98 -54.79
N GLY A 6 28.01 -42.38 -55.16
CA GLY A 6 28.11 -40.95 -55.51
C GLY A 6 27.55 -40.73 -56.92
N ARG A 7 27.53 -39.57 -57.57
CA ARG A 7 28.14 -38.23 -57.46
C ARG A 7 27.35 -37.39 -58.46
N SER A 8 27.19 -36.07 -58.24
CA SER A 8 27.29 -35.10 -59.35
C SER A 8 27.13 -33.64 -58.90
N HIS A 9 28.22 -32.89 -59.09
CA HIS A 9 28.35 -31.50 -59.57
C HIS A 9 27.67 -30.37 -58.76
N ALA A 10 28.43 -29.57 -58.00
CA ALA A 10 29.26 -28.44 -58.46
C ALA A 10 28.45 -27.33 -59.14
N GLY A 11 28.27 -26.23 -58.41
CA GLY A 11 27.66 -24.99 -58.89
C GLY A 11 27.61 -23.95 -57.77
N TYR A 12 28.75 -23.30 -57.49
CA TYR A 12 28.78 -22.00 -56.83
C TYR A 12 27.98 -20.99 -57.67
N VAL A 13 27.35 -19.99 -57.05
CA VAL A 13 27.48 -18.55 -57.39
C VAL A 13 26.48 -17.71 -56.58
N ALA A 14 27.02 -16.62 -56.02
CA ALA A 14 26.38 -15.36 -55.58
C ALA A 14 25.39 -15.44 -54.40
N ALA A 15 25.81 -15.04 -53.18
CA ALA A 15 25.96 -13.65 -52.74
C ALA A 15 24.67 -12.84 -52.88
N LEU A 16 24.04 -12.53 -51.73
CA LEU A 16 23.47 -11.20 -51.45
C LEU A 16 23.13 -11.09 -49.95
N ALA A 17 24.01 -10.35 -49.28
CA ALA A 17 23.75 -9.43 -48.18
C ALA A 17 22.34 -9.44 -47.54
N GLY A 18 22.29 -9.92 -46.31
CA GLY A 18 21.22 -9.60 -45.37
C GLY A 18 21.85 -9.30 -44.01
N VAL A 19 22.52 -8.15 -43.87
CA VAL A 19 22.87 -7.59 -42.57
C VAL A 19 21.54 -7.29 -41.86
N LEU A 20 21.11 -8.22 -41.00
CA LEU A 20 19.99 -8.00 -40.11
C LEU A 20 20.46 -6.98 -39.06
N LEU A 21 20.22 -5.69 -39.35
CA LEU A 21 20.38 -4.59 -38.41
C LEU A 21 19.43 -4.86 -37.24
N VAL A 22 19.94 -5.47 -36.17
CA VAL A 22 19.28 -5.47 -34.86
C VAL A 22 19.35 -4.04 -34.36
N LEU A 23 18.46 -3.18 -34.88
CA LEU A 23 18.01 -1.98 -34.19
C LEU A 23 17.28 -2.47 -32.95
N GLY A 24 18.05 -2.78 -31.92
CA GLY A 24 17.56 -2.85 -30.56
C GLY A 24 16.96 -1.49 -30.26
N CYS A 25 15.64 -1.36 -30.42
CA CYS A 25 14.89 -0.35 -29.71
C CYS A 25 15.20 -0.58 -28.25
N ALA A 26 16.14 0.20 -27.71
CA ALA A 26 16.22 0.43 -26.29
C ALA A 26 14.82 0.89 -25.90
N ARG A 27 14.04 -0.02 -25.33
CA ARG A 27 12.82 0.32 -24.61
C ARG A 27 13.33 1.10 -23.42
N THR A 28 13.44 2.41 -23.58
CA THR A 28 13.47 3.31 -22.46
C THR A 28 12.16 3.05 -21.74
N SER A 29 12.23 2.21 -20.71
CA SER A 29 11.18 2.10 -19.71
C SER A 29 11.11 3.46 -19.05
N GLY A 30 10.30 4.35 -19.64
CA GLY A 30 9.84 5.56 -18.98
C GLY A 30 9.17 5.15 -17.67
N PRO A 31 9.11 6.05 -16.67
CA PRO A 31 8.45 5.75 -15.41
C PRO A 31 7.05 5.20 -15.70
N SER A 32 6.75 4.01 -15.14
CA SER A 32 5.43 3.40 -15.21
C SER A 32 4.39 4.42 -14.77
N ALA A 33 3.28 4.54 -15.52
CA ALA A 33 2.22 5.52 -15.24
C ALA A 33 1.69 5.44 -13.79
N SER A 34 1.82 4.28 -13.14
CA SER A 34 1.52 4.11 -11.71
C SER A 34 2.44 4.95 -10.82
N VAL A 35 3.76 4.91 -11.01
CA VAL A 35 4.75 5.63 -10.19
C VAL A 35 4.54 7.14 -10.30
N ALA A 36 4.35 7.65 -11.52
CA ALA A 36 4.07 9.07 -11.75
C ALA A 36 2.79 9.55 -11.03
N THR A 37 1.76 8.69 -10.94
CA THR A 37 0.51 9.02 -10.25
C THR A 37 0.70 9.07 -8.72
N HIS A 38 1.53 8.18 -8.15
CA HIS A 38 1.84 8.18 -6.72
C HIS A 38 2.59 9.43 -6.30
N ASP A 39 3.57 9.85 -7.10
CA ASP A 39 4.37 11.04 -6.80
C ASP A 39 3.52 12.32 -6.84
N VAL A 40 2.60 12.41 -7.81
CA VAL A 40 1.63 13.51 -7.89
C VAL A 40 0.72 13.53 -6.66
N LEU A 41 0.16 12.38 -6.25
CA LEU A 41 -0.71 12.30 -5.07
C LEU A 41 0.04 12.65 -3.79
N ARG A 42 1.25 12.11 -3.59
CA ARG A 42 2.10 12.41 -2.43
C ARG A 42 2.41 13.91 -2.36
N SER A 43 2.75 14.51 -3.49
CA SER A 43 3.03 15.95 -3.57
C SER A 43 1.80 16.78 -3.21
N ALA A 44 0.62 16.43 -3.73
CA ALA A 44 -0.64 17.10 -3.42
C ALA A 44 -1.02 16.98 -1.94
N VAL A 45 -0.85 15.80 -1.33
CA VAL A 45 -1.12 15.62 0.11
C VAL A 45 -0.13 16.42 0.96
N ARG A 46 1.16 16.44 0.60
CA ARG A 46 2.15 17.27 1.29
C ARG A 46 1.79 18.74 1.21
N GLU A 47 1.46 19.25 0.03
CA GLU A 47 1.03 20.64 -0.17
C GLU A 47 -0.20 20.99 0.68
N LEU A 48 -1.18 20.08 0.75
CA LEU A 48 -2.37 20.26 1.58
C LEU A 48 -2.05 20.31 3.08
N VAL A 49 -1.12 19.48 3.55
CA VAL A 49 -0.83 19.29 4.98
C VAL A 49 0.19 20.31 5.51
N SER A 50 1.11 20.79 4.67
CA SER A 50 2.20 21.71 5.06
C SER A 50 1.73 22.94 5.86
N PRO A 51 0.67 23.67 5.47
CA PRO A 51 0.22 24.84 6.25
C PRO A 51 -0.19 24.50 7.68
N TYR A 52 -0.74 23.30 7.91
CA TYR A 52 -1.15 22.84 9.24
C TYR A 52 0.05 22.41 10.09
N VAL A 53 1.08 21.85 9.46
CA VAL A 53 2.35 21.52 10.13
C VAL A 53 3.09 22.81 10.51
N GLU A 54 3.20 23.75 9.57
CA GLU A 54 3.86 25.05 9.77
C GLU A 54 3.20 25.88 10.88
N SER A 55 1.86 25.91 10.90
CA SER A 55 1.08 26.57 11.96
C SER A 55 1.02 25.77 13.27
N ARG A 56 1.67 24.59 13.35
CA ARG A 56 1.64 23.66 14.49
C ARG A 56 0.23 23.21 14.89
N SER A 57 -0.73 23.31 13.97
CA SER A 57 -2.10 22.82 14.17
C SER A 57 -2.23 21.33 13.84
N PHE A 58 -1.20 20.74 13.22
CA PHE A 58 -1.12 19.31 12.93
C PHE A 58 0.29 18.76 13.16
N SER A 59 0.37 17.63 13.85
CA SER A 59 1.47 16.69 13.77
C SER A 59 0.91 15.28 13.89
N GLY A 60 1.42 14.35 13.09
CA GLY A 60 0.86 13.02 12.99
C GLY A 60 1.40 12.24 11.81
N ILE A 61 0.70 11.17 11.47
CA ILE A 61 0.99 10.31 10.33
C ILE A 61 -0.17 10.42 9.35
N VAL A 62 0.15 10.56 8.05
CA VAL A 62 -0.84 10.47 6.97
C VAL A 62 -0.57 9.22 6.16
N LEU A 63 -1.59 8.37 6.08
CA LEU A 63 -1.60 7.15 5.28
C LEU A 63 -2.71 7.26 4.23
N VAL A 64 -2.38 6.99 2.96
CA VAL A 64 -3.33 6.93 1.85
C VAL A 64 -3.16 5.59 1.16
N ALA A 65 -4.26 4.86 1.01
CA ALA A 65 -4.30 3.56 0.35
C ALA A 65 -5.52 3.45 -0.57
N ARG A 66 -5.41 2.62 -1.61
CA ARG A 66 -6.50 2.28 -2.54
C ARG A 66 -6.53 0.78 -2.76
N GLY A 67 -7.54 0.10 -2.22
CA GLY A 67 -7.53 -1.36 -2.16
C GLY A 67 -6.32 -1.83 -1.36
N ASP A 68 -5.52 -2.72 -1.96
CA ASP A 68 -4.30 -3.25 -1.35
C ASP A 68 -3.05 -2.40 -1.65
N GLU A 69 -3.19 -1.33 -2.44
CA GLU A 69 -2.07 -0.47 -2.82
C GLU A 69 -1.86 0.66 -1.81
N LEU A 70 -0.66 0.70 -1.21
CA LEU A 70 -0.24 1.78 -0.34
C LEU A 70 0.33 2.94 -1.17
N LEU A 71 -0.43 4.03 -1.27
CA LEU A 71 -0.06 5.18 -2.07
C LEU A 71 0.89 6.13 -1.33
N MET A 72 0.71 6.25 0.00
CA MET A 72 1.50 7.13 0.87
C MET A 72 1.43 6.66 2.32
N HIS A 73 2.54 6.80 3.05
CA HIS A 73 2.63 6.57 4.49
C HIS A 73 3.80 7.39 5.03
N GLU A 74 3.52 8.53 5.66
CA GLU A 74 4.56 9.49 6.07
C GLU A 74 4.19 10.20 7.37
N GLY A 75 5.21 10.52 8.17
CA GLY A 75 5.10 11.37 9.36
C GLY A 75 5.25 12.85 9.02
N PHE A 76 4.52 13.69 9.77
CA PHE A 76 4.45 15.14 9.60
C PHE A 76 4.60 15.84 10.97
N GLY A 77 5.49 16.83 11.02
CA GLY A 77 5.77 17.58 12.25
C GLY A 77 6.41 16.73 13.37
N PRO A 78 6.53 17.29 14.58
CA PRO A 78 7.11 16.60 15.72
C PRO A 78 6.09 15.78 16.51
N ALA A 79 6.37 14.49 16.74
CA ALA A 79 5.65 13.63 17.69
C ALA A 79 5.66 14.17 19.13
N ASN A 80 6.71 14.92 19.49
CA ASN A 80 6.79 15.63 20.76
C ASN A 80 7.25 17.07 20.51
N HIS A 81 6.35 18.02 20.74
CA HIS A 81 6.62 19.45 20.55
C HIS A 81 7.66 20.03 21.52
N ALA A 82 7.85 19.44 22.70
CA ALA A 82 8.81 19.95 23.69
C ALA A 82 10.26 19.57 23.34
N THR A 83 10.46 18.40 22.73
CA THR A 83 11.77 17.87 22.35
C THR A 83 12.05 17.95 20.86
N ASP A 84 11.11 18.48 20.08
CA ASP A 84 11.10 18.54 18.61
C ASP A 84 11.41 17.18 17.96
N THR A 85 10.97 16.10 18.62
CA THR A 85 11.19 14.73 18.13
C THR A 85 10.28 14.49 16.94
N PRO A 86 10.82 14.15 15.75
CA PRO A 86 10.01 14.01 14.54
C PRO A 86 9.02 12.86 14.65
N ALA A 87 7.82 13.04 14.09
CA ALA A 87 6.89 11.93 13.88
C ALA A 87 7.41 11.02 12.76
N THR A 88 7.47 9.73 13.04
CA THR A 88 7.76 8.68 12.06
C THR A 88 6.53 7.78 11.90
N VAL A 89 6.53 6.89 10.91
CA VAL A 89 5.43 5.95 10.66
C VAL A 89 5.24 4.91 11.77
N GLU A 90 6.25 4.76 12.63
CA GLU A 90 6.24 3.91 13.83
C GLU A 90 5.75 4.66 15.09
N THR A 91 5.54 5.97 15.00
CA THR A 91 5.09 6.76 16.15
C THR A 91 3.66 6.39 16.52
N ALA A 92 3.44 6.00 17.78
CA ALA A 92 2.12 5.71 18.30
C ALA A 92 1.39 7.01 18.70
N PHE A 93 0.18 7.21 18.15
CA PHE A 93 -0.72 8.29 18.52
C PHE A 93 -1.97 7.76 19.22
N GLN A 94 -2.52 8.55 20.14
CA GLN A 94 -3.83 8.25 20.71
C GLN A 94 -4.94 8.52 19.68
N ILE A 95 -5.65 7.47 19.26
CA ILE A 95 -6.72 7.57 18.26
C ILE A 95 -8.09 7.92 18.86
N ALA A 96 -8.15 8.14 20.17
CA ALA A 96 -9.33 8.57 20.92
C ALA A 96 -10.61 7.77 20.57
N SER A 97 -11.68 8.45 20.14
CA SER A 97 -12.97 7.80 19.86
C SER A 97 -12.95 6.81 18.71
N LEU A 98 -11.91 6.79 17.86
CA LEU A 98 -11.75 5.73 16.86
C LEU A 98 -11.63 4.33 17.50
N SER A 99 -11.20 4.25 18.76
CA SER A 99 -11.18 3.01 19.54
C SER A 99 -12.57 2.34 19.65
N LYS A 100 -13.67 3.10 19.57
CA LYS A 100 -15.03 2.55 19.69
C LYS A 100 -15.37 1.56 18.58
N SER A 101 -14.86 1.77 17.36
CA SER A 101 -15.07 0.83 16.25
C SER A 101 -14.41 -0.53 16.53
N PHE A 102 -13.24 -0.52 17.16
CA PHE A 102 -12.57 -1.76 17.60
C PHE A 102 -13.34 -2.45 18.74
N THR A 103 -13.82 -1.68 19.72
CA THR A 103 -14.68 -2.22 20.80
C THR A 103 -15.97 -2.83 20.24
N ALA A 104 -16.64 -2.14 19.32
CA ALA A 104 -17.84 -2.65 18.67
C ALA A 104 -17.56 -3.95 17.88
N ALA A 105 -16.45 -3.99 17.13
CA ALA A 105 -16.02 -5.21 16.44
C ALA A 105 -15.77 -6.35 17.43
N ALA A 106 -15.13 -6.10 18.57
CA ALA A 106 -14.91 -7.11 19.61
C ALA A 106 -16.23 -7.64 20.18
N ILE A 107 -17.21 -6.77 20.46
CA ILE A 107 -18.56 -7.16 20.90
C ILE A 107 -19.25 -8.03 19.85
N LEU A 108 -19.20 -7.65 18.57
CA LEU A 108 -19.78 -8.44 17.49
C LEU A 108 -19.09 -9.80 17.34
N ARG A 109 -17.78 -9.90 17.54
CA ARG A 109 -17.07 -11.19 17.59
C ARG A 109 -17.50 -12.06 18.77
N LEU A 110 -17.79 -11.47 19.94
CA LEU A 110 -18.34 -12.22 21.07
C LEU A 110 -19.74 -12.74 20.77
N ARG A 111 -20.57 -11.95 20.10
CA ARG A 111 -21.90 -12.37 19.61
C ARG A 111 -21.80 -13.52 18.62
N GLU A 112 -20.91 -13.44 17.63
CA GLU A 112 -20.67 -14.53 16.66
C GLU A 112 -20.28 -15.85 17.35
N ARG A 113 -19.56 -15.76 18.47
CA ARG A 113 -19.15 -16.92 19.28
C ARG A 113 -20.22 -17.36 20.28
N HIS A 114 -21.42 -16.78 20.22
CA HIS A 114 -22.52 -17.01 21.16
C HIS A 114 -22.16 -16.74 22.63
N ALA A 115 -21.13 -15.92 22.89
CA ALA A 115 -20.73 -15.55 24.26
C ALA A 115 -21.67 -14.51 24.89
N LEU A 116 -22.34 -13.71 24.04
CA LEU A 116 -23.39 -12.75 24.41
C LEU A 116 -24.40 -12.58 23.28
N SER A 117 -25.57 -12.04 23.60
CA SER A 117 -26.51 -11.41 22.65
C SER A 117 -26.40 -9.89 22.75
N LEU A 118 -26.75 -9.17 21.68
CA LEU A 118 -26.85 -7.71 21.72
C LEU A 118 -28.06 -7.23 22.52
N ASP A 119 -29.05 -8.10 22.70
CA ASP A 119 -30.26 -7.87 23.49
C ASP A 119 -30.11 -8.38 24.93
N ASP A 120 -28.93 -8.89 25.31
CA ASP A 120 -28.69 -9.29 26.69
C ASP A 120 -28.77 -8.06 27.61
N PRO A 121 -29.49 -8.15 28.74
CA PRO A 121 -29.51 -7.07 29.72
C PRO A 121 -28.12 -6.91 30.36
N LEU A 122 -27.74 -5.69 30.73
CA LEU A 122 -26.43 -5.44 31.36
C LEU A 122 -26.27 -6.20 32.66
N SER A 123 -27.37 -6.41 33.40
CA SER A 123 -27.43 -7.19 34.64
C SER A 123 -26.93 -8.63 34.48
N ARG A 124 -26.95 -9.20 33.26
CA ARG A 124 -26.36 -10.51 32.96
C ARG A 124 -24.85 -10.53 33.19
N PHE A 125 -24.15 -9.45 32.86
CA PHE A 125 -22.68 -9.35 32.92
C PHE A 125 -22.20 -8.56 34.13
N LEU A 126 -23.02 -7.61 34.60
CA LEU A 126 -22.75 -6.72 35.72
C LEU A 126 -23.97 -6.73 36.66
N PRO A 127 -24.11 -7.71 37.56
CA PRO A 127 -25.32 -7.89 38.37
C PRO A 127 -25.68 -6.69 39.25
N GLU A 128 -24.68 -5.93 39.69
CA GLU A 128 -24.86 -4.74 40.55
C GLU A 128 -25.14 -3.46 39.75
N PHE A 129 -25.28 -3.54 38.42
CA PHE A 129 -25.51 -2.35 37.58
C PHE A 129 -26.96 -1.86 37.75
N PRO A 130 -27.19 -0.62 38.24
CA PRO A 130 -28.53 -0.14 38.51
C PRO A 130 -29.32 0.06 37.21
N ARG A 131 -30.58 -0.43 37.17
CA ARG A 131 -31.44 -0.41 35.97
C ARG A 131 -30.77 -1.09 34.75
N GLY A 132 -30.16 -2.25 35.01
CA GLY A 132 -29.49 -3.06 34.00
C GLY A 132 -30.38 -4.13 33.36
N ASP A 133 -31.70 -4.03 33.52
CA ASP A 133 -32.72 -4.87 32.89
C ASP A 133 -32.95 -4.57 31.41
#